data_AF-A0A523XXJ0-F1
#
_entry.id   AF-A0A523XXJ0-F1
#
_cell.length_a   1.000
_cell.length_b   1.000
_cell.length_c   1.000
_cell.angle_alpha   90.00
_cell.angle_beta   90.00
_cell.angle_gamma   90.00
#
_symmetry.space_group_name_H-M   'P 1'
#
loop_
_entity.id
_entity.type
_entity.pdbx_description
1 polymer ?
#
loop_
_entity_poly.entity_id
_entity_poly.type
_entity_poly.pdbx_seq_one_letter_code
_entity_poly.pdbx_strand_id
1 'polypeptide(L)'
;MRRDFFHLKERGTNVRTEMLAGLTTFATMAYVIAANPKILEAGAGMDVASVTVATCLAAGFATLVMAFTANYPFALAPGMGINAFFSFTVCGAMGVPWEHALGIVFIEGVLFVLLTISKLRETVINSIPLPLKAGVGAGIGLFLAFMGLQEAGLITADPATLLTMAHVATANIDPKV
;
A
#
# COMPACT_ATOMS: atom_id res chain seq x y z
N MET A 1 28.01 -14.09 -1.16
CA MET A 1 27.32 -13.07 -0.32
C MET A 1 28.09 -12.95 0.98
N ARG A 2 28.88 -11.87 1.19
CA ARG A 2 29.78 -11.73 2.36
C ARG A 2 28.95 -11.67 3.65
N ARG A 3 29.33 -12.46 4.67
CA ARG A 3 28.65 -12.58 5.97
C ARG A 3 28.51 -11.26 6.75
N ASP A 4 29.27 -10.22 6.37
CA ASP A 4 29.36 -8.97 7.12
C ASP A 4 28.49 -7.84 6.54
N PHE A 5 27.94 -7.97 5.32
CA PHE A 5 27.24 -6.86 4.65
C PHE A 5 25.95 -6.41 5.36
N PHE A 6 25.23 -7.35 5.98
CA PHE A 6 23.98 -7.09 6.72
C PHE A 6 24.17 -7.05 8.24
N HIS A 7 25.41 -7.12 8.73
CA HIS A 7 25.76 -7.06 10.15
C HIS A 7 24.89 -7.99 11.05
N LEU A 8 24.56 -9.20 10.57
CA LEU A 8 23.58 -10.08 11.22
C LEU A 8 23.96 -10.43 12.67
N LYS A 9 25.26 -10.63 12.94
CA LYS A 9 25.77 -10.90 14.29
C LYS A 9 25.63 -9.69 15.22
N GLU A 10 25.89 -8.48 14.72
CA GLU A 10 25.74 -7.24 15.49
C GLU A 10 24.26 -6.92 15.76
N ARG A 11 23.38 -7.32 14.84
CA ARG A 11 21.92 -7.24 14.97
C ARG A 11 21.32 -8.39 15.79
N GLY A 12 22.13 -9.32 16.32
CA GLY A 12 21.67 -10.44 17.13
C GLY A 12 20.74 -11.42 16.41
N THR A 13 20.78 -11.48 15.07
CA THR A 13 19.87 -12.25 14.23
C THR A 13 20.60 -13.34 13.43
N ASN A 14 19.84 -14.24 12.80
CA ASN A 14 20.37 -15.29 11.93
C ASN A 14 19.54 -15.38 10.64
N VAL A 15 20.09 -16.05 9.62
CA VAL A 15 19.46 -16.15 8.29
C VAL A 15 18.05 -16.73 8.33
N ARG A 16 17.80 -17.71 9.22
CA ARG A 16 16.46 -18.32 9.37
C ARG A 16 15.46 -17.30 9.91
N THR A 17 15.84 -16.54 10.94
CA THR A 17 15.00 -15.48 11.50
C THR A 17 14.70 -14.40 10.46
N GLU A 18 15.71 -13.95 9.71
CA GLU A 18 15.53 -12.94 8.66
C GLU A 18 14.64 -13.45 7.51
N MET A 19 14.78 -14.71 7.09
CA MET A 19 13.90 -15.30 6.09
C MET A 19 12.44 -15.36 6.57
N LEU A 20 12.22 -15.76 7.83
CA LEU A 20 10.88 -15.78 8.42
C LEU A 20 10.29 -14.37 8.56
N ALA A 21 11.10 -13.40 8.98
CA ALA A 21 10.71 -12.00 9.04
C ALA A 21 10.32 -11.47 7.65
N GLY A 22 11.16 -11.70 6.63
CA GLY A 22 10.88 -11.32 5.26
C GLY A 22 9.61 -11.97 4.69
N LEU A 23 9.39 -13.26 4.96
CA LEU A 23 8.16 -13.95 4.56
C LEU A 23 6.93 -13.37 5.27
N THR A 24 7.05 -13.05 6.55
CA THR A 24 5.97 -12.43 7.33
C THR A 24 5.65 -11.05 6.76
N THR A 25 6.66 -10.22 6.50
CA THR A 25 6.49 -8.90 5.89
C THR A 25 5.84 -9.01 4.50
N PHE A 26 6.30 -9.94 3.67
CA PHE A 26 5.67 -10.21 2.38
C PHE A 26 4.19 -10.56 2.53
N ALA A 27 3.85 -11.48 3.43
CA ALA A 27 2.46 -11.88 3.68
C ALA A 27 1.60 -10.70 4.14
N THR A 28 2.13 -9.81 4.99
CA THR A 28 1.39 -8.60 5.44
C THR A 28 1.12 -7.60 4.32
N MET A 29 1.95 -7.59 3.28
CA MET A 29 1.84 -6.65 2.15
C MET A 29 1.17 -7.28 0.93
N ALA A 30 0.97 -8.60 0.92
CA ALA A 30 0.46 -9.33 -0.24
C ALA A 30 -0.93 -8.86 -0.71
N TYR A 31 -1.75 -8.29 0.18
CA TYR A 31 -3.05 -7.70 -0.20
C TYR A 31 -2.91 -6.62 -1.28
N VAL A 32 -1.78 -5.91 -1.34
CA VAL A 32 -1.50 -4.88 -2.35
C VAL A 32 -1.55 -5.45 -3.77
N ILE A 33 -1.19 -6.73 -3.95
CA ILE A 33 -1.20 -7.42 -5.25
C ILE A 33 -2.62 -7.53 -5.80
N ALA A 34 -3.63 -7.71 -4.93
CA ALA A 34 -5.03 -7.80 -5.34
C ALA A 34 -5.73 -6.44 -5.32
N ALA A 35 -5.47 -5.63 -4.28
CA ALA A 35 -6.19 -4.39 -4.04
C ALA A 35 -5.75 -3.24 -4.97
N ASN A 36 -4.45 -3.09 -5.22
CA ASN A 36 -3.95 -1.96 -6.01
C ASN A 36 -4.47 -1.96 -7.46
N PRO A 37 -4.41 -3.08 -8.21
CA PRO A 37 -4.90 -3.12 -9.58
C PRO A 37 -6.40 -2.80 -9.68
N LYS A 38 -7.22 -3.33 -8.76
CA LYS A 38 -8.66 -3.06 -8.72
C LYS A 38 -8.97 -1.58 -8.49
N ILE A 39 -8.23 -0.92 -7.59
CA ILE A 39 -8.39 0.51 -7.35
C ILE A 39 -8.06 1.31 -8.61
N LEU A 40 -6.94 1.00 -9.26
CA LEU A 40 -6.48 1.71 -10.46
C LEU A 40 -7.35 1.42 -11.69
N GLU A 41 -7.87 0.20 -11.84
CA GLU A 41 -8.87 -0.14 -12.84
C GLU A 41 -10.15 0.70 -12.64
N ALA A 42 -10.69 0.71 -11.42
CA ALA A 42 -12.02 1.28 -11.15
C ALA A 42 -12.12 2.80 -11.39
N GLY A 43 -11.06 3.56 -11.10
CA GLY A 43 -11.08 5.02 -11.25
C GLY A 43 -10.27 5.55 -12.44
N ALA A 44 -9.24 4.82 -12.89
CA ALA A 44 -8.34 5.26 -13.97
C ALA A 44 -8.42 4.41 -15.23
N GLY A 45 -9.15 3.28 -15.23
CA GLY A 45 -9.32 2.41 -16.39
C GLY A 45 -8.06 1.65 -16.80
N MET A 46 -7.10 1.49 -15.89
CA MET A 46 -5.84 0.81 -16.19
C MET A 46 -6.00 -0.71 -16.23
N ASP A 47 -5.27 -1.37 -17.14
CA ASP A 47 -5.28 -2.83 -17.26
C ASP A 47 -4.74 -3.53 -16.00
N VAL A 48 -5.55 -4.41 -15.42
CA VAL A 48 -5.25 -5.09 -14.16
C VAL A 48 -3.98 -5.92 -14.25
N ALA A 49 -3.78 -6.67 -15.33
CA ALA A 49 -2.61 -7.55 -15.46
C ALA A 49 -1.31 -6.74 -15.54
N SER A 50 -1.28 -5.71 -16.38
CA SER A 50 -0.13 -4.84 -16.58
C SER A 50 0.23 -4.08 -15.31
N VAL A 51 -0.77 -3.53 -14.61
CA VAL A 51 -0.58 -2.80 -13.35
C VAL A 51 -0.08 -3.71 -12.23
N THR A 52 -0.61 -4.94 -12.14
CA THR A 52 -0.16 -5.92 -11.15
C THR A 52 1.32 -6.21 -11.32
N VAL A 53 1.74 -6.53 -12.55
CA VAL A 53 3.14 -6.82 -12.86
C VAL A 53 4.02 -5.61 -12.60
N ALA A 54 3.62 -4.42 -13.06
CA ALA A 54 4.37 -3.19 -12.83
C ALA A 54 4.54 -2.88 -11.34
N THR A 55 3.49 -3.07 -10.54
CA THR A 55 3.51 -2.84 -9.09
C THR A 55 4.46 -3.80 -8.39
N CYS A 56 4.36 -5.11 -8.68
CA CYS A 56 5.22 -6.12 -8.08
C CYS A 56 6.71 -5.90 -8.43
N LEU A 57 7.00 -5.58 -9.69
CA LEU A 57 8.36 -5.29 -10.13
C LEU A 57 8.91 -4.01 -9.50
N ALA A 58 8.12 -2.93 -9.47
CA ALA A 58 8.54 -1.66 -8.88
C ALA A 58 8.76 -1.78 -7.36
N ALA A 59 7.85 -2.44 -6.64
CA ALA A 59 7.97 -2.67 -5.20
C ALA A 59 9.15 -3.59 -4.86
N GLY A 60 9.35 -4.65 -5.63
CA GLY A 60 10.51 -5.53 -5.51
C GLY A 60 11.82 -4.77 -5.75
N PHE A 61 11.90 -4.00 -6.84
CA PHE A 61 13.06 -3.17 -7.15
C PHE A 61 13.35 -2.14 -6.06
N ALA A 62 12.34 -1.39 -5.61
CA ALA A 62 12.49 -0.40 -4.55
C ALA A 62 12.97 -1.06 -3.23
N THR A 63 12.41 -2.21 -2.88
CA THR A 63 12.82 -2.97 -1.69
C THR A 63 14.26 -3.47 -1.81
N LEU A 64 14.70 -3.91 -3.00
CA LEU A 64 16.10 -4.30 -3.24
C LEU A 64 17.04 -3.10 -3.14
N VAL A 65 16.66 -1.94 -3.71
CA VAL A 65 17.43 -0.71 -3.57
C VAL A 65 17.57 -0.35 -2.09
N MET A 66 16.50 -0.44 -1.31
CA MET A 66 16.53 -0.19 0.14
C MET A 66 17.45 -1.17 0.87
N ALA A 67 17.37 -2.46 0.54
CA ALA A 67 18.19 -3.51 1.14
C ALA A 67 19.68 -3.32 0.87
N PHE A 68 20.08 -2.93 -0.35
CA PHE A 68 21.50 -2.86 -0.72
C PHE A 68 22.14 -1.48 -0.53
N THR A 69 21.39 -0.38 -0.70
CA THR A 69 21.95 0.98 -0.57
C THR A 69 21.86 1.49 0.86
N ALA A 70 20.71 1.30 1.51
CA ALA A 70 20.45 1.82 2.84
C ALA A 70 20.67 0.76 3.93
N ASN A 71 20.66 -0.54 3.58
CA ASN A 71 20.85 -1.66 4.52
C ASN A 71 19.90 -1.59 5.73
N TYR A 72 18.67 -1.14 5.51
CA TYR A 72 17.59 -1.10 6.51
C TYR A 72 16.52 -2.16 6.20
N PRO A 73 15.90 -2.76 7.24
CA PRO A 73 14.87 -3.78 7.10
C PRO A 73 13.50 -3.17 6.80
N PHE A 74 13.39 -2.39 5.72
CA PHE A 74 12.12 -1.78 5.29
C PHE A 74 11.71 -2.31 3.91
N ALA A 75 10.51 -2.89 3.84
CA ALA A 75 9.87 -3.25 2.58
C ALA A 75 9.10 -2.04 2.03
N LEU A 76 9.26 -1.79 0.73
CA LEU A 76 8.66 -0.65 0.06
C LEU A 76 7.57 -1.13 -0.90
N ALA A 77 6.38 -0.53 -0.77
CA ALA A 77 5.20 -0.78 -1.58
C ALA A 77 4.46 0.54 -1.84
N PRO A 78 3.53 0.59 -2.81
CA PRO A 78 2.75 1.79 -3.06
C PRO A 78 1.90 2.21 -1.86
N GLY A 79 1.77 3.53 -1.67
CA GLY A 79 0.89 4.12 -0.67
C GLY A 79 -0.58 4.06 -1.10
N MET A 80 -1.34 3.11 -0.55
CA MET A 80 -2.72 2.81 -0.97
C MET A 80 -3.67 4.02 -0.91
N GLY A 81 -3.53 4.93 0.07
CA GLY A 81 -4.38 6.12 0.17
C GLY A 81 -4.17 7.12 -0.97
N ILE A 82 -2.93 7.27 -1.43
CA ILE A 82 -2.61 8.16 -2.56
C ILE A 82 -3.09 7.53 -3.87
N ASN A 83 -3.03 6.20 -4.00
CA ASN A 83 -3.57 5.50 -5.17
C ASN A 83 -5.09 5.64 -5.30
N ALA A 84 -5.82 5.64 -4.18
CA ALA A 84 -7.25 5.92 -4.19
C ALA A 84 -7.54 7.35 -4.65
N PHE A 85 -6.77 8.35 -4.17
CA PHE A 85 -6.88 9.72 -4.64
C PHE A 85 -6.55 9.85 -6.14
N PHE A 86 -5.45 9.26 -6.58
CA PHE A 86 -5.04 9.21 -7.99
C PHE A 86 -6.15 8.64 -8.86
N SER A 87 -6.71 7.49 -8.47
CA SER A 87 -7.67 6.77 -9.29
C SER A 87 -9.02 7.46 -9.31
N PHE A 88 -9.63 7.68 -8.14
CA PHE A 88 -11.02 8.17 -8.08
C PHE A 88 -11.12 9.68 -8.26
N THR A 89 -10.14 10.45 -7.78
CA THR A 89 -10.20 11.92 -7.84
C THR A 89 -9.55 12.45 -9.10
N VAL A 90 -8.28 12.14 -9.33
CA VAL A 90 -7.53 12.72 -10.46
C VAL A 90 -7.99 12.13 -11.79
N CYS A 91 -8.05 10.80 -11.89
CA CYS A 91 -8.45 10.15 -13.13
C CYS A 91 -9.97 10.10 -13.28
N GLY A 92 -10.68 9.72 -12.22
CA GLY A 92 -12.15 9.61 -12.22
C GLY A 92 -12.85 10.95 -12.25
N ALA A 93 -12.85 11.69 -11.13
CA ALA A 93 -13.65 12.91 -10.97
C ALA A 93 -13.15 14.09 -11.81
N MET A 94 -11.83 14.27 -11.94
CA MET A 94 -11.23 15.36 -12.72
C MET A 94 -11.03 14.99 -14.19
N GLY A 95 -11.20 13.72 -14.57
CA GLY A 95 -11.09 13.24 -15.95
C GLY A 95 -9.68 13.33 -16.55
N VAL A 96 -8.64 13.42 -15.72
CA VAL A 96 -7.26 13.49 -16.21
C VAL A 96 -6.84 12.10 -16.71
N PRO A 97 -6.33 11.96 -17.95
CA PRO A 97 -5.83 10.67 -18.42
C PRO A 97 -4.72 10.14 -17.53
N TRP A 98 -4.76 8.85 -17.21
CA TRP A 98 -3.86 8.24 -16.23
C TRP A 98 -2.38 8.35 -16.62
N GLU A 99 -2.07 8.45 -17.91
CA GLU A 99 -0.72 8.67 -18.43
C GLU A 99 -0.18 10.04 -18.02
N HIS A 100 -1.02 11.08 -18.09
CA HIS A 100 -0.67 12.44 -17.67
C HIS A 100 -0.55 12.50 -16.15
N ALA A 101 -1.45 11.85 -15.43
CA ALA A 101 -1.40 11.76 -13.99
C ALA A 101 -0.13 11.05 -13.51
N LEU A 102 0.31 9.97 -14.16
CA LEU A 102 1.59 9.32 -13.87
C LEU A 102 2.79 10.24 -14.15
N GLY A 103 2.71 11.08 -15.17
CA GLY A 103 3.69 12.13 -15.42
C GLY A 103 3.80 13.13 -14.27
N ILE A 104 2.66 13.55 -13.70
CA ILE A 104 2.63 14.41 -12.51
C ILE A 104 3.25 13.70 -11.31
N VAL A 105 2.94 12.42 -11.08
CA VAL A 105 3.53 11.60 -10.01
C VAL A 105 5.05 11.48 -10.17
N PHE A 106 5.54 11.30 -11.40
CA PHE A 106 6.98 11.27 -11.66
C PHE A 106 7.65 12.61 -11.31
N ILE A 107 7.06 13.73 -11.72
CA ILE A 107 7.56 15.07 -11.39
C ILE A 107 7.53 15.30 -9.88
N GLU A 108 6.47 14.90 -9.20
CA GLU A 108 6.36 14.95 -7.74
C GLU A 108 7.49 14.16 -7.08
N GLY A 109 7.79 12.95 -7.54
CA GLY A 109 8.92 12.16 -7.04
C GLY A 109 10.28 12.85 -7.21
N VAL A 110 10.52 13.49 -8.36
CA VAL A 110 11.74 14.28 -8.59
C VAL A 110 11.80 15.48 -7.63
N LEU A 111 10.70 16.22 -7.47
CA LEU A 111 10.62 17.33 -6.51
C LEU A 111 10.83 16.85 -5.08
N PHE A 112 10.27 15.71 -4.70
CA PHE A 112 10.43 15.12 -3.37
C PHE A 112 11.87 14.72 -3.08
N VAL A 113 12.59 14.20 -4.08
CA VAL A 113 14.04 13.93 -3.96
C VAL A 113 14.81 15.23 -3.72
N LEU A 114 14.53 16.29 -4.50
CA LEU A 114 15.17 17.60 -4.31
C LEU A 114 14.88 18.19 -2.92
N LEU A 115 13.63 18.10 -2.45
CA LEU A 115 13.22 18.54 -1.11
C LEU A 115 13.89 17.73 0.01
N THR A 116 14.12 16.44 -0.23
CA THR A 116 14.81 15.57 0.74
C THR A 116 16.27 15.97 0.89
N ILE A 117 16.93 16.36 -0.20
CA ILE A 117 18.32 16.83 -0.18
C ILE A 117 18.42 18.19 0.53
N SER A 118 17.43 19.06 0.38
CA SER A 118 17.43 20.40 0.99
C SER A 118 17.08 20.44 2.49
N LYS A 119 16.87 19.29 3.14
CA LYS A 119 16.42 19.12 4.55
C LYS A 119 15.07 19.76 4.90
N LEU A 120 14.38 20.36 3.95
CA LEU A 120 13.08 21.01 4.17
C LEU A 120 12.02 20.01 4.68
N ARG A 121 12.16 18.72 4.33
CA ARG A 121 11.29 17.65 4.81
C ARG A 121 11.19 17.58 6.33
N GLU A 122 12.30 17.78 7.04
CA GLU A 122 12.34 17.65 8.51
C GLU A 122 11.61 18.82 9.16
N THR A 123 11.78 20.02 8.62
CA THR A 123 11.06 21.22 9.07
C THR A 123 9.56 21.02 8.93
N VAL A 124 9.09 20.57 7.77
CA VAL A 124 7.65 20.33 7.53
C VAL A 124 7.09 19.29 8.49
N ILE A 125 7.76 18.16 8.66
CA ILE A 125 7.31 17.10 9.58
C ILE A 125 7.31 17.59 11.03
N ASN A 126 8.31 18.36 11.44
CA ASN A 126 8.40 18.90 12.80
C ASN A 126 7.34 19.96 13.09
N SER A 127 6.81 20.65 12.08
CA SER A 127 5.69 21.58 12.22
C SER A 127 4.35 20.88 12.48
N ILE A 128 4.22 19.58 12.21
CA ILE A 128 2.97 18.84 12.41
C ILE A 128 2.83 18.41 13.89
N PRO A 129 1.77 18.82 14.61
CA PRO A 129 1.46 18.36 15.96
C PRO A 129 1.43 16.83 16.08
N LEU A 130 1.94 16.31 17.21
CA LEU A 130 1.96 14.87 17.49
C LEU A 130 0.58 14.19 17.40
N PRO A 131 -0.54 14.81 17.85
CA PRO A 131 -1.87 14.20 17.69
C PRO A 131 -2.26 13.96 16.22
N LEU A 132 -1.86 14.86 15.31
CA LEU A 132 -2.12 14.69 13.88
C LEU A 132 -1.26 13.56 13.29
N LYS A 133 0.01 13.45 13.71
CA LYS A 133 0.87 12.33 13.32
C LYS A 133 0.29 10.98 13.75
N ALA A 134 -0.21 10.90 14.99
CA ALA A 134 -0.87 9.70 15.50
C ALA A 134 -2.18 9.39 14.75
N GLY A 135 -2.97 10.43 14.44
CA GLY A 135 -4.21 10.30 13.66
C GLY A 135 -4.00 9.71 12.27
N VAL A 136 -2.92 10.07 11.58
CA VAL A 136 -2.56 9.48 10.28
C VAL A 136 -2.35 7.97 10.39
N GLY A 137 -1.62 7.50 11.41
CA GLY A 137 -1.40 6.08 11.65
C GLY A 137 -2.71 5.32 11.92
N ALA A 138 -3.57 5.87 12.78
CA ALA A 138 -4.88 5.30 13.06
C ALA A 138 -5.79 5.24 11.81
N GLY A 139 -5.79 6.30 11.00
CA GLY A 139 -6.55 6.37 9.75
C GLY A 139 -6.11 5.33 8.72
N ILE A 140 -4.79 5.17 8.52
CA ILE A 140 -4.25 4.14 7.61
C ILE A 140 -4.63 2.74 8.11
N GLY A 141 -4.48 2.46 9.41
CA GLY A 141 -4.84 1.17 9.99
C GLY A 141 -6.33 0.83 9.81
N LEU A 142 -7.22 1.78 10.08
CA LEU A 142 -8.67 1.61 9.90
C LEU A 142 -9.03 1.41 8.42
N PHE A 143 -8.39 2.14 7.51
CA PHE A 143 -8.60 2.00 6.07
C PHE A 143 -8.17 0.61 5.56
N LEU A 144 -7.03 0.10 6.02
CA LEU A 144 -6.57 -1.26 5.67
C LEU A 144 -7.48 -2.34 6.25
N ALA A 145 -7.96 -2.16 7.49
CA ALA A 145 -8.92 -3.08 8.09
C ALA A 145 -10.23 -3.11 7.28
N PHE A 146 -10.73 -1.95 6.86
CA PHE A 146 -11.90 -1.82 6.00
C PHE A 146 -11.74 -2.54 4.66
N MET A 147 -10.62 -2.31 3.96
CA MET A 147 -10.31 -3.02 2.71
C MET A 147 -10.26 -4.55 2.91
N GLY A 148 -9.65 -5.02 4.01
CA GLY A 148 -9.60 -6.44 4.34
C GLY A 148 -10.98 -7.05 4.59
N LEU A 149 -11.86 -6.35 5.32
CA LEU A 149 -13.25 -6.77 5.54
C LEU A 149 -14.03 -6.87 4.22
N GLN A 150 -13.80 -5.93 3.30
CA GLN A 150 -14.47 -5.91 2.00
C GLN A 150 -13.97 -7.03 1.08
N GLU A 151 -12.65 -7.25 0.99
CA GLU A 151 -12.08 -8.33 0.18
C GLU A 151 -12.40 -9.73 0.74
N ALA A 152 -12.54 -9.86 2.06
CA ALA A 152 -13.00 -11.09 2.70
C ALA A 152 -14.50 -11.37 2.46
N GLY A 153 -15.22 -10.44 1.83
CA GLY A 153 -16.66 -10.54 1.61
C GLY A 153 -17.45 -10.55 2.91
N LEU A 154 -16.99 -9.85 3.95
CA LEU A 154 -17.71 -9.69 5.22
C LEU A 154 -18.61 -8.44 5.22
N ILE A 155 -18.24 -7.44 4.43
CA ILE A 155 -19.01 -6.20 4.25
C ILE A 155 -19.27 -5.95 2.76
N THR A 156 -20.43 -5.41 2.43
CA THR A 156 -20.83 -5.02 1.08
C THR A 156 -21.46 -3.62 1.09
N ALA A 157 -21.52 -2.97 -0.08
CA ALA A 157 -22.11 -1.65 -0.19
C ALA A 157 -23.63 -1.71 -0.01
N ASP A 158 -24.18 -0.76 0.75
CA ASP A 158 -25.62 -0.58 0.92
C ASP A 158 -26.00 0.87 0.55
N PRO A 159 -27.00 1.09 -0.31
CA PRO A 159 -27.41 2.44 -0.72
C PRO A 159 -27.92 3.33 0.42
N ALA A 160 -28.43 2.75 1.51
CA ALA A 160 -29.00 3.48 2.64
C ALA A 160 -27.99 3.73 3.77
N THR A 161 -27.05 2.81 4.02
CA THR A 161 -26.08 2.92 5.13
C THR A 161 -24.63 3.01 4.69
N LEU A 162 -24.37 3.17 3.38
CA LEU A 162 -23.06 3.04 2.71
C LEU A 162 -22.48 1.62 2.76
N LEU A 163 -22.67 0.90 3.87
CA LEU A 163 -22.15 -0.45 4.12
C LEU A 163 -23.18 -1.30 4.87
N THR A 164 -23.23 -2.59 4.56
CA THR A 164 -23.97 -3.61 5.30
C THR A 164 -23.12 -4.88 5.45
N MET A 165 -23.50 -5.76 6.37
CA MET A 165 -22.88 -7.08 6.50
C MET A 165 -23.20 -7.91 5.25
N ALA A 166 -22.20 -8.54 4.66
CA ALA A 166 -22.43 -9.44 3.53
C ALA A 166 -23.04 -10.75 4.02
N HIS A 167 -23.82 -11.42 3.16
CA HIS A 167 -24.47 -12.68 3.49
C HIS A 167 -23.45 -13.83 3.47
N VAL A 168 -22.82 -14.13 4.61
CA VAL A 168 -21.73 -15.13 4.70
C VAL A 168 -22.24 -16.58 4.75
N ALA A 169 -23.53 -16.78 5.04
CA ALA A 169 -24.20 -18.08 5.00
C ALA A 169 -25.69 -17.94 4.66
N THR A 170 -26.17 -18.74 3.72
CA THR A 170 -27.60 -19.08 3.60
C THR A 170 -27.87 -20.27 4.52
N ALA A 171 -28.68 -20.07 5.56
CA ALA A 171 -29.26 -21.21 6.26
C ALA A 171 -30.22 -21.89 5.29
N ASN A 172 -29.78 -22.98 4.66
CA ASN A 172 -30.67 -23.85 3.89
C ASN A 172 -31.52 -24.64 4.90
N ILE A 173 -32.55 -23.98 5.44
CA ILE A 173 -33.58 -24.65 6.23
C ILE A 173 -34.44 -25.38 5.20
N ASP A 174 -34.26 -26.70 5.10
CA ASP A 174 -35.13 -27.58 4.33
C ASP A 174 -36.58 -27.34 4.79
N PRO A 175 -37.52 -26.93 3.92
CA PRO A 175 -38.90 -26.59 4.30
C PRO A 175 -39.76 -27.81 4.71
N LYS A 176 -39.14 -28.93 5.13
CA LYS A 176 -39.80 -30.19 5.52
C LYS A 176 -39.59 -30.60 6.99
N VAL A 177 -39.35 -29.65 7.90
CA VAL A 177 -39.57 -29.83 9.34
C VAL A 177 -40.28 -28.61 9.90
#